data_AF-H6SNS0-F1
#
_entry.id   AF-H6SNS0-F1
#
_cell.length_a   1.000
_cell.length_b   1.000
_cell.length_c   1.000
_cell.angle_alpha   90.00
_cell.angle_beta   90.00
_cell.angle_gamma   90.00
#
_symmetry.space_group_name_H-M   'P 1'
#
loop_
_entity.id
_entity.type
_entity.pdbx_description
1 polymer ?
#
loop_
_entity_poly.entity_id
_entity_poly.type
_entity_poly.pdbx_seq_one_letter_code
_entity_poly.pdbx_strand_id
1 'polypeptide(L)'
;MDGLGHPMAGDDDHGQARKLRIAGGSNGFGQGRSALAGHLVINQSNIGFPGGQDVQRFGGTAGLADILNGGGLQQRAHEQTHFRIVVDQKNLYGGNACRHPDQSPVGRDTLPPAPGARPPEPVAGGGAANNKNKGRLGRQASPDPSFDWRLRSPPSPRNGGAWGGPASPAFPSSFHQGNPMMEPPRLRTQITVQALTRRCHAEGRPAFVLKRGDPDAGALFLKLNGLGQGFVVLAPVRDGTGQPAWLKATGPEPVDESVASAYLERQRRIDPDLWILEIEDASLALPLDAPSCNPIPQGAAVERSPIVNPTPLFLVIEGNTRAAVARMATWGALPFAEQYGRVLQEEWPGSQFVIVRPADGESALPEGLGLRDLDGVVLGGSALNIPTGGPEIDAQIALARAVFEAGVPFFGSCWGLQIAAVAAGGSVRKAPHGREVGVARKITATDAGIRHPLLAGRPTAWDALAVHEDEVDRLPTGAQVLATNGHSAVQAAEIRHAGGVFWGVQYHPEFDLPEVARTLDRLRPFLLAEGLFADEAAALDHGAALRALAETPERQDIAWRLGIDADVLSTPTRRLEIRNWLTHAVTPRLRARS
;
A
#
# COMPACT_ATOMS: atom_id res chain seq x y z
N MET A 1 -1.39 29.59 56.41
CA MET A 1 -0.63 28.92 57.48
C MET A 1 0.19 27.84 56.80
N ASP A 2 1.22 28.21 56.03
CA ASP A 2 2.46 28.91 56.45
C ASP A 2 3.22 28.02 57.45
N GLY A 3 4.46 27.57 57.22
CA GLY A 3 5.32 27.73 56.06
C GLY A 3 6.79 27.49 56.45
N LEU A 4 7.65 27.12 55.49
CA LEU A 4 9.13 27.14 55.54
C LEU A 4 9.85 26.24 56.58
N GLY A 5 10.92 25.56 56.14
CA GLY A 5 11.81 24.84 57.06
C GLY A 5 12.76 23.81 56.42
N HIS A 6 13.70 24.26 55.59
CA HIS A 6 14.92 23.48 55.30
C HIS A 6 16.01 23.89 56.31
N PRO A 7 16.93 22.98 56.71
CA PRO A 7 18.22 23.03 56.02
C PRO A 7 18.95 21.68 55.79
N MET A 8 19.91 21.83 54.88
CA MET A 8 21.01 20.98 54.40
C MET A 8 21.80 20.07 55.37
N ALA A 9 22.21 18.92 54.80
CA ALA A 9 23.56 18.31 54.79
C ALA A 9 24.22 17.72 56.07
N GLY A 10 24.84 16.55 55.90
CA GLY A 10 25.73 15.87 56.85
C GLY A 10 25.96 14.41 56.45
N ASP A 11 27.16 14.09 55.94
CA ASP A 11 27.52 12.80 55.33
C ASP A 11 27.95 11.69 56.31
N ASP A 12 28.05 10.48 55.73
CA ASP A 12 28.91 9.33 56.07
C ASP A 12 28.64 8.42 57.30
N ASP A 13 28.14 7.23 56.91
CA ASP A 13 28.70 5.88 57.16
C ASP A 13 28.98 5.39 58.59
N HIS A 14 28.32 4.28 58.96
CA HIS A 14 29.00 3.07 59.47
C HIS A 14 28.06 1.86 59.66
N GLY A 15 28.46 0.71 59.10
CA GLY A 15 28.71 -0.48 59.93
C GLY A 15 27.55 -1.39 60.38
N GLN A 16 27.26 -2.43 59.57
CA GLN A 16 26.94 -3.81 59.98
C GLN A 16 25.77 -4.13 60.96
N ALA A 17 24.65 -4.56 60.35
CA ALA A 17 23.97 -5.83 60.58
C ALA A 17 23.98 -6.52 61.97
N ARG A 18 22.77 -6.77 62.54
CA ARG A 18 22.41 -8.08 63.13
C ARG A 18 20.89 -8.32 63.30
N LYS A 19 20.43 -9.39 62.64
CA LYS A 19 19.32 -10.32 62.97
C LYS A 19 18.30 -9.91 64.05
N LEU A 20 17.01 -9.94 63.67
CA LEU A 20 15.95 -10.46 64.56
C LEU A 20 15.34 -11.74 63.98
N ARG A 21 15.11 -12.74 64.84
CA ARG A 21 14.28 -13.92 64.56
C ARG A 21 12.83 -13.57 64.91
N ILE A 22 11.88 -14.04 64.10
CA ILE A 22 10.57 -14.50 64.60
C ILE A 22 10.30 -15.87 63.98
N ALA A 23 9.79 -16.80 64.77
CA ALA A 23 9.41 -18.14 64.36
C ALA A 23 7.93 -18.38 64.70
N GLY A 24 7.22 -19.14 63.86
CA GLY A 24 5.83 -19.54 64.10
C GLY A 24 5.03 -19.69 62.80
N GLY A 25 4.95 -20.91 62.25
CA GLY A 25 3.85 -21.28 61.33
C GLY A 25 2.53 -21.46 62.11
N SER A 26 1.36 -21.62 61.51
CA SER A 26 0.98 -21.87 60.10
C SER A 26 -0.47 -21.33 59.87
N ASN A 27 -1.17 -21.45 58.74
CA ASN A 27 -1.01 -22.28 57.53
C ASN A 27 -1.75 -21.64 56.33
N GLY A 28 -1.60 -22.18 55.11
CA GLY A 28 -2.45 -21.86 53.96
C GLY A 28 -1.71 -21.51 52.66
N PHE A 29 -1.62 -22.47 51.74
CA PHE A 29 -1.15 -22.29 50.35
C PHE A 29 -2.21 -21.57 49.48
N GLY A 30 -1.89 -20.93 48.35
CA GLY A 30 -0.56 -20.72 47.79
C GLY A 30 -0.54 -19.93 46.46
N GLN A 31 0.42 -19.02 46.36
CA GLN A 31 1.18 -18.57 45.18
C GLN A 31 0.48 -18.22 43.84
N GLY A 32 0.57 -16.94 43.49
CA GLY A 32 0.97 -16.49 42.15
C GLY A 32 2.24 -15.64 42.22
N ARG A 33 3.03 -15.60 41.13
CA ARG A 33 4.14 -14.67 40.76
C ARG A 33 4.78 -15.24 39.48
N SER A 34 4.85 -14.55 38.34
CA SER A 34 5.73 -13.43 37.97
C SER A 34 7.23 -13.69 38.21
N ALA A 35 8.03 -13.75 37.15
CA ALA A 35 9.49 -13.68 37.19
C ALA A 35 10.02 -12.82 36.03
N LEU A 36 11.09 -12.06 36.32
CA LEU A 36 11.73 -11.11 35.40
C LEU A 36 12.82 -11.75 34.54
N ALA A 37 13.23 -11.02 33.50
CA ALA A 37 14.31 -11.37 32.58
C ALA A 37 15.70 -11.40 33.24
N GLY A 38 16.61 -12.18 32.64
CA GLY A 38 18.04 -12.12 32.89
C GLY A 38 18.80 -12.58 31.64
N HIS A 39 19.64 -11.69 31.08
CA HIS A 39 20.54 -12.04 29.97
C HIS A 39 21.72 -12.86 30.48
N LEU A 40 22.13 -13.88 29.71
CA LEU A 40 23.40 -14.59 29.92
C LEU A 40 24.27 -14.47 28.66
N VAL A 41 25.45 -13.88 28.82
CA VAL A 41 26.53 -13.88 27.83
C VAL A 41 27.43 -15.07 28.11
N ILE A 42 27.79 -15.85 27.08
CA ILE A 42 28.79 -16.91 27.21
C ILE A 42 29.92 -16.65 26.19
N ASN A 43 31.15 -16.62 26.72
CA ASN A 43 32.38 -16.40 25.97
C ASN A 43 33.05 -17.73 25.60
N GLN A 44 33.82 -17.78 24.50
CA GLN A 44 34.59 -18.95 24.12
C GLN A 44 35.86 -19.08 24.95
N SER A 45 36.13 -20.25 25.56
CA SER A 45 37.48 -20.86 25.59
C SER A 45 37.54 -22.25 26.22
N ASN A 46 38.20 -23.16 25.49
CA ASN A 46 38.95 -24.35 25.95
C ASN A 46 38.24 -25.56 26.60
N ILE A 47 38.98 -26.69 26.51
CA ILE A 47 38.69 -28.05 27.02
C ILE A 47 37.61 -28.78 26.17
N GLY A 48 37.84 -29.96 25.58
CA GLY A 48 39.02 -30.82 25.52
C GLY A 48 38.61 -32.29 25.38
N PHE A 49 38.82 -32.93 24.22
CA PHE A 49 38.41 -34.32 23.96
C PHE A 49 39.57 -35.31 24.12
N PRO A 50 39.39 -36.41 24.88
CA PRO A 50 40.08 -37.68 24.66
C PRO A 50 39.24 -38.63 23.79
N GLY A 51 39.88 -39.64 23.18
CA GLY A 51 39.32 -40.57 22.19
C GLY A 51 38.03 -41.33 22.57
N GLY A 52 37.39 -42.05 21.66
CA GLY A 52 37.88 -42.67 20.41
C GLY A 52 37.44 -44.13 20.38
N GLN A 53 37.26 -44.70 19.18
CA GLN A 53 36.71 -46.05 18.89
C GLN A 53 35.19 -46.24 19.15
N ASP A 54 34.49 -47.17 18.49
CA ASP A 54 34.47 -47.58 17.07
C ASP A 54 33.24 -48.50 16.82
N VAL A 55 33.00 -48.91 15.56
CA VAL A 55 32.41 -50.21 15.15
C VAL A 55 30.87 -50.45 15.28
N GLN A 56 30.20 -50.37 14.11
CA GLN A 56 29.28 -51.38 13.49
C GLN A 56 27.94 -51.78 14.19
N ARG A 57 26.93 -52.39 13.53
CA ARG A 57 26.38 -52.47 12.13
C ARG A 57 25.03 -53.22 12.19
N PHE A 58 24.19 -53.07 11.15
CA PHE A 58 22.97 -53.87 10.82
C PHE A 58 21.77 -53.76 11.79
N GLY A 59 20.51 -53.88 11.35
CA GLY A 59 19.96 -53.90 9.98
C GLY A 59 18.59 -54.60 9.87
N GLY A 60 17.64 -54.03 9.11
CA GLY A 60 16.34 -54.64 8.76
C GLY A 60 15.28 -54.64 9.88
N THR A 61 13.97 -54.77 9.63
CA THR A 61 13.14 -54.83 8.39
C THR A 61 11.66 -54.69 8.79
N ALA A 62 10.82 -54.04 7.95
CA ALA A 62 9.34 -54.17 7.85
C ALA A 62 8.47 -53.95 9.13
N GLY A 63 7.19 -53.58 9.07
CA GLY A 63 6.30 -53.35 7.93
C GLY A 63 4.99 -54.14 8.08
N LEU A 64 3.84 -53.43 8.08
CA LEU A 64 2.46 -53.90 8.35
C LEU A 64 2.20 -54.34 9.82
N ALA A 65 1.25 -53.76 10.57
CA ALA A 65 -0.17 -53.40 10.37
C ALA A 65 -1.13 -54.50 10.89
N ASP A 66 -2.30 -54.05 11.39
CA ASP A 66 -3.29 -54.71 12.27
C ASP A 66 -3.03 -54.44 13.77
N ILE A 67 -3.97 -53.96 14.59
CA ILE A 67 -5.44 -54.09 14.55
C ILE A 67 -6.14 -52.74 14.78
N LEU A 68 -7.20 -52.46 14.02
CA LEU A 68 -8.18 -51.38 14.27
C LEU A 68 -9.29 -51.83 15.22
N ASN A 69 -9.67 -50.99 16.18
CA ASN A 69 -11.06 -50.56 16.51
C ASN A 69 -11.23 -50.15 17.99
N GLY A 70 -11.99 -49.07 18.27
CA GLY A 70 -12.55 -48.85 19.61
C GLY A 70 -12.75 -47.40 20.11
N GLY A 71 -13.59 -46.61 19.45
CA GLY A 71 -14.50 -45.62 20.08
C GLY A 71 -14.01 -44.50 21.03
N GLY A 72 -14.25 -43.25 20.62
CA GLY A 72 -15.04 -42.30 21.45
C GLY A 72 -14.33 -41.33 22.42
N LEU A 73 -14.23 -40.06 21.99
CA LEU A 73 -14.53 -38.84 22.79
C LEU A 73 -13.94 -38.69 24.22
N GLN A 74 -12.89 -37.87 24.39
CA GLN A 74 -13.05 -36.44 24.78
C GLN A 74 -11.72 -35.66 25.01
N GLN A 75 -11.72 -34.42 24.48
CA GLN A 75 -11.10 -33.18 24.97
C GLN A 75 -9.60 -33.03 25.33
N ARG A 76 -9.01 -32.07 24.57
CA ARG A 76 -8.05 -31.00 24.94
C ARG A 76 -6.54 -31.26 24.92
N ALA A 77 -5.94 -30.47 24.02
CA ALA A 77 -4.75 -29.64 24.21
C ALA A 77 -3.42 -30.32 24.53
N HIS A 78 -2.52 -30.33 23.54
CA HIS A 78 -1.09 -30.19 23.78
C HIS A 78 -0.46 -29.29 22.72
N GLU A 79 0.34 -28.33 23.19
CA GLU A 79 1.26 -27.53 22.39
C GLU A 79 2.34 -28.43 21.78
N GLN A 80 2.74 -28.20 20.53
CA GLN A 80 3.98 -28.79 19.99
C GLN A 80 4.85 -27.74 19.28
N THR A 81 5.83 -27.29 20.05
CA THR A 81 7.04 -26.59 19.62
C THR A 81 7.69 -27.30 18.43
N HIS A 82 7.74 -26.65 17.27
CA HIS A 82 8.43 -27.20 16.10
C HIS A 82 9.93 -26.89 16.16
N PHE A 83 10.75 -27.95 16.26
CA PHE A 83 12.19 -27.85 16.02
C PHE A 83 12.45 -27.71 14.50
N ARG A 84 13.15 -26.65 14.10
CA ARG A 84 13.55 -26.45 12.71
C ARG A 84 14.94 -27.02 12.48
N ILE A 85 15.03 -28.15 11.76
CA ILE A 85 16.30 -28.71 11.29
C ILE A 85 16.83 -27.79 10.18
N VAL A 86 18.02 -27.22 10.38
CA VAL A 86 18.74 -26.47 9.35
C VAL A 86 19.74 -27.43 8.70
N VAL A 87 19.57 -27.67 7.39
CA VAL A 87 20.56 -28.41 6.58
C VAL A 87 21.50 -27.39 5.96
N ASP A 88 22.76 -27.36 6.41
CA ASP A 88 23.82 -26.61 5.75
C ASP A 88 24.29 -27.36 4.50
N GLN A 89 24.18 -26.74 3.33
CA GLN A 89 24.78 -27.24 2.09
C GLN A 89 25.91 -26.30 1.65
N LYS A 90 27.13 -26.67 2.01
CA LYS A 90 28.36 -26.14 1.41
C LYS A 90 29.05 -27.18 0.54
N ASN A 91 29.53 -26.69 -0.60
CA ASN A 91 30.49 -27.29 -1.54
C ASN A 91 30.05 -28.53 -2.34
N LEU A 92 29.73 -28.28 -3.62
CA LEU A 92 30.20 -29.12 -4.72
C LEU A 92 30.98 -28.25 -5.73
N TYR A 93 31.97 -28.87 -6.38
CA TYR A 93 33.13 -28.21 -7.02
C TYR A 93 32.98 -27.95 -8.53
N GLY A 94 33.81 -27.03 -9.03
CA GLY A 94 34.23 -26.93 -10.43
C GLY A 94 33.55 -25.78 -11.20
N GLY A 95 34.24 -24.89 -11.92
CA GLY A 95 35.67 -24.84 -12.25
C GLY A 95 35.87 -24.67 -13.75
N ASN A 96 36.17 -23.45 -14.19
CA ASN A 96 36.92 -23.20 -15.43
C ASN A 96 37.43 -21.75 -15.46
N ALA A 97 38.73 -21.60 -15.68
CA ALA A 97 39.39 -20.32 -15.87
C ALA A 97 39.84 -20.20 -17.34
N CYS A 98 39.56 -19.06 -17.97
CA CYS A 98 40.16 -18.69 -19.24
C CYS A 98 41.12 -17.51 -19.01
N ARG A 99 42.41 -17.72 -19.31
CA ARG A 99 43.44 -16.68 -19.41
C ARG A 99 43.34 -15.98 -20.77
N HIS A 100 43.73 -14.71 -20.86
CA HIS A 100 44.82 -14.20 -21.74
C HIS A 100 45.06 -12.68 -21.50
N PRO A 101 46.17 -12.05 -21.95
CA PRO A 101 47.14 -11.58 -20.95
C PRO A 101 47.60 -10.10 -21.07
N ASP A 102 48.30 -9.67 -20.02
CA ASP A 102 49.54 -8.86 -20.03
C ASP A 102 49.66 -7.62 -20.96
N GLN A 103 49.66 -6.43 -20.34
CA GLN A 103 50.73 -5.44 -20.55
C GLN A 103 51.08 -4.75 -19.21
N SER A 104 52.37 -4.56 -18.96
CA SER A 104 52.95 -3.99 -17.72
C SER A 104 53.72 -2.65 -18.03
N PRO A 105 54.47 -1.99 -17.12
CA PRO A 105 54.00 -0.68 -16.62
C PRO A 105 55.03 0.49 -16.61
N VAL A 106 54.56 1.74 -16.76
CA VAL A 106 55.28 3.00 -16.40
C VAL A 106 54.20 4.05 -16.04
N GLY A 107 54.33 4.95 -15.06
CA GLY A 107 55.41 5.22 -14.10
C GLY A 107 54.88 5.89 -12.83
N ARG A 108 55.76 6.48 -12.01
CA ARG A 108 55.48 6.93 -10.64
C ARG A 108 55.10 8.42 -10.52
N ASP A 109 54.68 8.77 -9.31
CA ASP A 109 55.01 9.99 -8.55
C ASP A 109 53.97 11.14 -8.38
N THR A 110 53.58 11.28 -7.10
CA THR A 110 53.34 12.52 -6.32
C THR A 110 51.96 13.18 -6.21
N LEU A 111 51.58 13.34 -4.94
CA LEU A 111 50.61 14.24 -4.28
C LEU A 111 51.20 14.54 -2.88
N PRO A 112 50.80 15.61 -2.17
CA PRO A 112 50.72 17.02 -2.53
C PRO A 112 51.55 17.87 -1.51
N PRO A 113 51.34 19.19 -1.38
CA PRO A 113 51.22 19.73 -0.02
C PRO A 113 50.11 20.79 0.19
N ALA A 114 49.76 21.02 1.45
CA ALA A 114 48.67 21.90 1.92
C ALA A 114 49.11 23.37 2.15
N PRO A 115 48.16 24.35 2.21
CA PRO A 115 48.48 25.76 2.46
C PRO A 115 48.55 26.15 3.95
N GLY A 116 49.49 27.05 4.29
CA GLY A 116 49.71 27.61 5.63
C GLY A 116 49.44 29.13 5.75
N ALA A 117 49.55 29.68 6.96
CA ALA A 117 48.97 30.97 7.37
C ALA A 117 49.77 32.27 7.05
N ARG A 118 49.09 33.43 7.24
CA ARG A 118 49.58 34.84 7.16
C ARG A 118 50.47 35.24 8.38
N PRO A 119 51.15 36.42 8.44
CA PRO A 119 50.51 37.74 8.79
C PRO A 119 51.24 39.00 8.17
N PRO A 120 51.26 40.22 8.76
CA PRO A 120 50.31 41.36 8.57
C PRO A 120 50.96 42.67 8.03
N GLU A 121 50.26 43.78 7.68
CA GLU A 121 49.80 44.96 8.49
C GLU A 121 49.64 46.20 7.54
N PRO A 122 49.24 47.45 7.91
CA PRO A 122 48.41 47.99 9.02
C PRO A 122 47.42 49.18 8.68
N VAL A 123 46.63 49.64 9.68
CA VAL A 123 45.85 50.94 9.86
C VAL A 123 44.89 51.46 8.75
N ALA A 124 43.81 52.22 8.99
CA ALA A 124 43.06 52.77 10.16
C ALA A 124 41.56 52.93 9.73
N GLY A 125 40.52 53.09 10.55
CA GLY A 125 40.33 53.31 11.99
C GLY A 125 38.87 53.78 12.28
N GLY A 126 38.37 53.48 13.50
CA GLY A 126 37.27 54.13 14.28
C GLY A 126 35.85 54.20 13.66
N GLY A 127 34.74 53.92 14.35
CA GLY A 127 34.40 53.64 15.76
C GLY A 127 32.88 53.32 15.83
N ALA A 128 32.42 52.44 16.72
CA ALA A 128 31.63 52.77 17.95
C ALA A 128 30.41 53.71 17.76
N ALA A 129 29.23 53.51 18.39
CA ALA A 129 28.61 52.38 19.10
C ALA A 129 27.11 52.68 19.40
N ASN A 130 26.34 51.66 19.79
CA ASN A 130 25.16 51.72 20.70
C ASN A 130 23.87 52.53 20.37
N ASN A 131 22.78 51.77 20.13
CA ASN A 131 21.65 51.54 21.07
C ASN A 131 20.57 52.65 21.35
N LYS A 132 19.33 52.17 21.56
CA LYS A 132 18.12 52.76 22.21
C LYS A 132 17.11 53.61 21.40
N ASN A 133 16.03 52.95 20.98
CA ASN A 133 14.65 52.97 21.56
C ASN A 133 13.91 54.32 21.86
N LYS A 134 12.56 54.26 21.81
CA LYS A 134 11.51 55.31 21.94
C LYS A 134 11.18 56.07 20.63
N GLY A 135 9.93 56.44 20.30
CA GLY A 135 8.61 56.11 20.89
C GLY A 135 7.57 57.24 20.76
N ARG A 136 6.27 56.86 20.73
CA ARG A 136 5.01 57.65 20.93
C ARG A 136 4.31 58.43 19.77
N LEU A 137 3.01 58.11 19.63
CA LEU A 137 1.81 58.96 19.33
C LEU A 137 1.68 59.62 17.92
N GLY A 138 0.49 59.67 17.26
CA GLY A 138 -0.81 58.99 17.50
C GLY A 138 -2.02 59.70 16.83
N ARG A 139 -3.10 58.94 16.52
CA ARG A 139 -4.42 59.38 15.95
C ARG A 139 -4.35 59.93 14.50
N GLN A 140 -5.36 60.02 13.62
CA GLN A 140 -6.70 59.43 13.34
C GLN A 140 -7.09 59.98 11.91
N ALA A 141 -7.86 59.39 10.98
CA ALA A 141 -8.57 58.11 10.85
C ALA A 141 -8.92 57.80 9.35
N SER A 142 -9.98 57.02 9.09
CA SER A 142 -10.71 56.63 7.84
C SER A 142 -10.91 57.72 6.73
N PRO A 143 -11.20 57.36 5.44
CA PRO A 143 -12.10 56.27 5.03
C PRO A 143 -11.78 55.42 3.77
N ASP A 144 -12.68 54.46 3.55
CA ASP A 144 -12.93 53.50 2.45
C ASP A 144 -14.44 53.70 2.04
N PRO A 145 -15.08 53.07 1.02
CA PRO A 145 -14.61 52.23 -0.09
C PRO A 145 -15.09 52.62 -1.50
N SER A 146 -14.70 51.78 -2.48
CA SER A 146 -15.44 51.33 -3.68
C SER A 146 -14.89 51.71 -5.07
N PHE A 147 -14.57 50.69 -5.89
CA PHE A 147 -14.80 50.72 -7.33
C PHE A 147 -14.91 49.31 -7.94
N ASP A 148 -15.71 49.18 -8.99
CA ASP A 148 -16.10 47.95 -9.72
C ASP A 148 -15.59 48.01 -11.17
N TRP A 149 -15.40 46.86 -11.83
CA TRP A 149 -15.60 46.77 -13.28
C TRP A 149 -15.89 45.33 -13.77
N ARG A 150 -16.88 45.22 -14.66
CA ARG A 150 -17.18 44.02 -15.47
C ARG A 150 -17.05 44.32 -16.97
N LEU A 151 -16.57 43.31 -17.72
CA LEU A 151 -16.88 42.99 -19.12
C LEU A 151 -16.71 44.04 -20.25
N ARG A 152 -15.86 43.70 -21.25
CA ARG A 152 -16.22 43.70 -22.70
C ARG A 152 -15.13 43.02 -23.56
N SER A 153 -15.54 42.30 -24.59
CA SER A 153 -14.68 41.56 -25.53
C SER A 153 -14.28 42.39 -26.77
N PRO A 154 -13.15 42.09 -27.45
CA PRO A 154 -12.86 42.53 -28.82
C PRO A 154 -13.13 41.43 -29.89
N PRO A 155 -13.17 41.77 -31.20
CA PRO A 155 -13.86 40.98 -32.23
C PRO A 155 -12.97 40.09 -33.13
N SER A 156 -13.63 39.28 -33.96
CA SER A 156 -13.05 38.40 -34.99
C SER A 156 -12.70 39.10 -36.32
N PRO A 157 -11.76 38.55 -37.11
CA PRO A 157 -11.62 38.84 -38.54
C PRO A 157 -12.07 37.67 -39.45
N ARG A 158 -12.58 37.99 -40.65
CA ARG A 158 -12.86 37.05 -41.74
C ARG A 158 -11.88 37.26 -42.91
N ASN A 159 -11.48 36.14 -43.54
CA ASN A 159 -10.90 35.92 -44.89
C ASN A 159 -10.42 37.09 -45.78
N GLY A 160 -9.22 36.90 -46.38
CA GLY A 160 -8.99 37.18 -47.81
C GLY A 160 -7.58 37.59 -48.28
N GLY A 161 -6.94 36.77 -49.14
CA GLY A 161 -6.23 37.29 -50.34
C GLY A 161 -4.69 37.36 -50.44
N ALA A 162 -4.05 36.23 -50.82
CA ALA A 162 -3.03 36.08 -51.90
C ALA A 162 -1.63 36.77 -51.94
N TRP A 163 -0.71 36.12 -52.69
CA TRP A 163 0.65 36.51 -53.18
C TRP A 163 1.83 36.43 -52.18
N GLY A 164 3.01 35.83 -52.47
CA GLY A 164 3.39 34.90 -53.57
C GLY A 164 4.92 34.63 -53.73
N GLY A 165 5.35 33.35 -53.65
CA GLY A 165 6.60 32.77 -54.23
C GLY A 165 7.97 33.06 -53.56
N PRO A 166 9.07 32.31 -53.87
CA PRO A 166 9.20 31.24 -54.89
C PRO A 166 9.69 29.83 -54.43
N ALA A 167 9.63 28.88 -55.38
CA ALA A 167 10.01 27.44 -55.41
C ALA A 167 11.35 27.02 -54.76
N SER A 168 11.47 25.87 -54.08
CA SER A 168 11.48 24.42 -54.49
C SER A 168 12.85 23.90 -54.99
N PRO A 169 13.25 22.65 -54.64
CA PRO A 169 12.85 21.48 -55.44
C PRO A 169 12.41 20.25 -54.62
N ALA A 170 11.76 19.29 -55.28
CA ALA A 170 11.23 18.05 -54.69
C ALA A 170 11.69 16.80 -55.45
N PHE A 171 11.82 15.65 -54.78
CA PHE A 171 11.82 14.26 -55.30
C PHE A 171 11.83 13.27 -54.10
N PRO A 172 11.42 11.99 -54.27
CA PRO A 172 10.14 11.52 -54.79
C PRO A 172 9.36 10.68 -53.74
N SER A 173 8.07 10.44 -53.97
CA SER A 173 7.27 9.52 -53.18
C SER A 173 7.57 8.05 -53.51
N SER A 174 7.92 7.23 -52.51
CA SER A 174 7.89 5.77 -52.60
C SER A 174 7.00 5.17 -51.51
N PHE A 175 6.16 4.22 -51.89
CA PHE A 175 5.29 3.50 -50.99
C PHE A 175 6.12 2.70 -49.97
N HIS A 176 5.81 2.84 -48.69
CA HIS A 176 6.06 1.79 -47.71
C HIS A 176 4.72 1.19 -47.28
N GLN A 177 4.47 -0.04 -47.72
CA GLN A 177 3.48 -0.91 -47.12
C GLN A 177 3.82 -1.05 -45.63
N GLY A 178 2.80 -0.98 -44.78
CA GLY A 178 2.99 -1.14 -43.34
C GLY A 178 3.61 -2.49 -43.04
N ASN A 179 4.74 -2.48 -42.33
CA ASN A 179 5.30 -3.70 -41.75
C ASN A 179 4.29 -4.22 -40.72
N PRO A 180 3.76 -5.45 -40.83
CA PRO A 180 2.85 -5.98 -39.81
C PRO A 180 3.60 -6.03 -38.47
N MET A 181 2.95 -5.59 -37.40
CA MET A 181 3.52 -5.68 -36.06
C MET A 181 3.83 -7.15 -35.78
N MET A 182 5.11 -7.50 -35.59
CA MET A 182 5.46 -8.82 -35.07
C MET A 182 4.84 -8.97 -33.68
N GLU A 183 3.99 -10.00 -33.50
CA GLU A 183 3.66 -10.45 -32.15
C GLU A 183 4.96 -10.75 -31.40
N PRO A 184 5.05 -10.42 -30.10
CA PRO A 184 6.22 -10.77 -29.31
C PRO A 184 6.44 -12.29 -29.33
N PRO A 185 7.70 -12.77 -29.38
CA PRO A 185 7.99 -14.19 -29.57
C PRO A 185 7.40 -15.04 -28.44
N ARG A 186 6.42 -15.87 -28.78
CA ARG A 186 5.75 -16.75 -27.81
C ARG A 186 6.69 -17.86 -27.35
N LEU A 187 6.83 -18.01 -26.03
CA LEU A 187 7.58 -19.12 -25.44
C LEU A 187 6.88 -20.46 -25.76
N ARG A 188 7.65 -21.48 -26.16
CA ARG A 188 7.12 -22.83 -26.43
C ARG A 188 6.44 -23.41 -25.18
N THR A 189 5.24 -23.97 -25.33
CA THR A 189 4.44 -24.51 -24.20
C THR A 189 5.23 -25.48 -23.32
N GLN A 190 6.05 -26.36 -23.91
CA GLN A 190 6.89 -27.29 -23.16
C GLN A 190 7.88 -26.58 -22.21
N ILE A 191 8.44 -25.43 -22.60
CA ILE A 191 9.35 -24.65 -21.76
C ILE A 191 8.58 -24.04 -20.59
N THR A 192 7.39 -23.47 -20.87
CA THR A 192 6.48 -22.92 -19.84
C THR A 192 6.11 -23.98 -18.81
N VAL A 193 5.70 -25.18 -19.24
CA VAL A 193 5.37 -26.30 -18.35
C VAL A 193 6.57 -26.71 -17.50
N GLN A 194 7.75 -26.88 -18.11
CA GLN A 194 8.96 -27.24 -17.37
C GLN A 194 9.41 -26.19 -16.35
N ALA A 195 9.28 -24.89 -16.67
CA ALA A 195 9.58 -23.81 -15.75
C ALA A 195 8.58 -23.79 -14.58
N LEU A 196 7.29 -23.94 -14.87
CA LEU A 196 6.22 -23.97 -13.89
C LEU A 196 6.34 -25.16 -12.92
N THR A 197 6.56 -26.38 -13.43
CA THR A 197 6.80 -27.56 -12.57
C THR A 197 8.00 -27.34 -11.63
N ARG A 198 9.13 -26.82 -12.16
CA ARG A 198 10.33 -26.56 -11.33
C ARG A 198 10.08 -25.50 -10.26
N ARG A 199 9.35 -24.42 -10.58
CA ARG A 199 9.00 -23.37 -9.61
C ARG A 199 8.08 -23.91 -8.51
N CYS A 200 7.04 -24.66 -8.86
CA CYS A 200 6.15 -25.30 -7.87
C CYS A 200 6.95 -26.22 -6.93
N HIS A 201 7.82 -27.08 -7.47
CA HIS A 201 8.67 -27.96 -6.66
C HIS A 201 9.63 -27.20 -5.74
N ALA A 202 10.20 -26.07 -6.20
CA ALA A 202 11.05 -25.20 -5.37
C ALA A 202 10.26 -24.47 -4.27
N GLU A 203 8.98 -24.16 -4.50
CA GLU A 203 8.03 -23.61 -3.53
C GLU A 203 7.43 -24.69 -2.59
N GLY A 204 7.82 -25.96 -2.73
CA GLY A 204 7.29 -27.07 -1.93
C GLY A 204 5.89 -27.55 -2.33
N ARG A 205 5.40 -27.15 -3.52
CA ARG A 205 4.10 -27.51 -4.10
C ARG A 205 4.28 -28.65 -5.11
N PRO A 206 3.82 -29.88 -4.83
CA PRO A 206 3.88 -30.98 -5.80
C PRO A 206 3.17 -30.61 -7.11
N ALA A 207 3.77 -30.97 -8.24
CA ALA A 207 3.21 -30.66 -9.56
C ALA A 207 3.47 -31.81 -10.55
N PHE A 208 2.43 -32.23 -11.27
CA PHE A 208 2.37 -33.45 -12.06
C PHE A 208 1.79 -33.19 -13.46
N VAL A 209 2.51 -33.56 -14.52
CA VAL A 209 1.98 -33.47 -15.89
C VAL A 209 1.02 -34.63 -16.13
N LEU A 210 -0.29 -34.38 -16.04
CA LEU A 210 -1.33 -35.38 -16.29
C LEU A 210 -1.48 -35.69 -17.79
N LYS A 211 -1.29 -34.67 -18.65
CA LYS A 211 -1.33 -34.83 -20.11
C LYS A 211 -0.27 -33.94 -20.77
N ARG A 212 0.46 -34.52 -21.72
CA ARG A 212 1.29 -33.80 -22.69
C ARG A 212 0.46 -33.43 -23.92
N GLY A 213 0.67 -32.23 -24.43
CA GLY A 213 0.11 -31.71 -25.66
C GLY A 213 1.21 -31.38 -26.67
N ASP A 214 0.90 -30.55 -27.67
CA ASP A 214 1.89 -30.04 -28.61
C ASP A 214 2.98 -29.22 -27.87
N PRO A 215 4.28 -29.50 -28.09
CA PRO A 215 5.35 -28.89 -27.31
C PRO A 215 5.57 -27.41 -27.59
N ASP A 216 5.17 -26.92 -28.76
CA ASP A 216 5.43 -25.55 -29.22
C ASP A 216 4.20 -24.65 -29.07
N ALA A 217 2.99 -25.21 -29.24
CA ALA A 217 1.78 -24.43 -29.41
C ALA A 217 0.55 -24.81 -28.56
N GLY A 218 0.53 -25.99 -27.93
CA GLY A 218 -0.64 -26.50 -27.20
C GLY A 218 -1.09 -25.59 -26.04
N ALA A 219 -2.40 -25.53 -25.78
CA ALA A 219 -2.95 -24.75 -24.66
C ALA A 219 -2.60 -25.41 -23.31
N LEU A 220 -2.16 -24.64 -22.32
CA LEU A 220 -1.84 -25.15 -20.97
C LEU A 220 -3.00 -24.92 -20.01
N PHE A 221 -3.66 -26.00 -19.58
CA PHE A 221 -4.62 -25.99 -18.47
C PHE A 221 -3.94 -26.42 -17.16
N LEU A 222 -4.33 -25.79 -16.06
CA LEU A 222 -3.85 -26.15 -14.71
C LEU A 222 -4.99 -26.72 -13.89
N LYS A 223 -4.80 -27.88 -13.25
CA LYS A 223 -5.71 -28.44 -12.25
C LYS A 223 -5.11 -28.17 -10.88
N LEU A 224 -5.63 -27.18 -10.15
CA LEU A 224 -5.22 -26.94 -8.77
C LEU A 224 -5.97 -27.91 -7.85
N ASN A 225 -5.22 -28.64 -7.03
CA ASN A 225 -5.73 -29.60 -6.04
C ASN A 225 -5.56 -29.00 -4.64
N GLY A 226 -6.69 -28.67 -4.01
CA GLY A 226 -6.74 -27.98 -2.71
C GLY A 226 -6.49 -28.87 -1.51
N LEU A 227 -5.93 -30.08 -1.70
CA LEU A 227 -5.57 -31.02 -0.63
C LEU A 227 -6.70 -31.28 0.38
N GLY A 228 -7.90 -31.52 -0.14
CA GLY A 228 -9.13 -31.73 0.64
C GLY A 228 -10.13 -30.57 0.59
N GLN A 229 -9.73 -29.39 0.07
CA GLN A 229 -10.65 -28.26 -0.16
C GLN A 229 -11.42 -28.34 -1.49
N GLY A 230 -11.14 -29.34 -2.34
CA GLY A 230 -11.67 -29.44 -3.71
C GLY A 230 -10.66 -28.99 -4.78
N PHE A 231 -11.12 -28.81 -6.01
CA PHE A 231 -10.28 -28.58 -7.19
C PHE A 231 -10.70 -27.34 -7.98
N VAL A 232 -9.74 -26.63 -8.56
CA VAL A 232 -10.01 -25.50 -9.48
C VAL A 232 -9.27 -25.74 -10.79
N VAL A 233 -9.97 -25.66 -11.92
CA VAL A 233 -9.34 -25.69 -13.24
C VAL A 233 -9.09 -24.26 -13.72
N LEU A 234 -7.83 -23.95 -14.04
CA LEU A 234 -7.45 -22.70 -14.70
C LEU A 234 -7.33 -22.94 -16.22
N ALA A 235 -8.06 -22.14 -16.99
CA ALA A 235 -7.95 -22.08 -18.44
C ALA A 235 -7.09 -20.87 -18.85
N PRO A 236 -6.23 -21.00 -19.87
CA PRO A 236 -5.47 -19.88 -20.40
C PRO A 236 -6.38 -18.97 -21.22
N VAL A 237 -6.39 -17.68 -20.91
CA VAL A 237 -7.13 -16.64 -21.63
C VAL A 237 -6.22 -15.46 -21.98
N ARG A 238 -6.71 -14.50 -22.76
CA ARG A 238 -6.08 -13.19 -22.89
C ARG A 238 -6.96 -12.13 -22.23
N ASP A 239 -6.33 -11.15 -21.59
CA ASP A 239 -7.03 -10.01 -20.98
C ASP A 239 -7.48 -8.97 -22.02
N GLY A 240 -8.16 -7.91 -21.55
CA GLY A 240 -8.60 -6.80 -22.40
C GLY A 240 -7.47 -5.98 -23.04
N THR A 241 -6.21 -6.24 -22.68
CA THR A 241 -4.99 -5.66 -23.26
C THR A 241 -4.24 -6.66 -24.16
N GLY A 242 -4.75 -7.89 -24.29
CA GLY A 242 -4.15 -8.97 -25.08
C GLY A 242 -3.09 -9.81 -24.34
N GLN A 243 -2.83 -9.56 -23.06
CA GLN A 243 -1.81 -10.28 -22.28
C GLN A 243 -2.31 -11.64 -21.80
N PRO A 244 -1.43 -12.66 -21.65
CA PRO A 244 -1.80 -13.96 -21.10
C PRO A 244 -2.30 -13.85 -19.65
N ALA A 245 -3.44 -14.48 -19.37
CA ALA A 245 -4.12 -14.42 -18.08
C ALA A 245 -4.79 -15.77 -17.76
N TRP A 246 -5.22 -15.94 -16.51
CA TRP A 246 -5.91 -17.15 -16.05
C TRP A 246 -7.39 -16.90 -15.73
N LEU A 247 -8.24 -17.79 -16.24
CA LEU A 247 -9.66 -17.88 -15.90
C LEU A 247 -9.92 -19.12 -15.04
N LYS A 248 -10.60 -18.98 -13.90
CA LYS A 248 -11.10 -20.12 -13.12
C LYS A 248 -12.30 -20.76 -13.84
N ALA A 249 -12.02 -21.73 -14.70
CA ALA A 249 -12.98 -22.27 -15.67
C ALA A 249 -14.01 -23.24 -15.07
N THR A 250 -13.77 -23.75 -13.86
CA THR A 250 -14.76 -24.49 -13.05
C THR A 250 -15.64 -23.57 -12.17
N GLY A 251 -15.43 -22.25 -12.21
CA GLY A 251 -16.08 -21.29 -11.32
C GLY A 251 -15.13 -20.76 -10.23
N PRO A 252 -15.59 -19.78 -9.42
CA PRO A 252 -14.74 -19.14 -8.41
C PRO A 252 -14.34 -20.08 -7.27
N GLU A 253 -15.26 -20.96 -6.87
CA GLU A 253 -15.10 -21.93 -5.79
C GLU A 253 -14.44 -23.24 -6.25
N PRO A 254 -13.83 -24.00 -5.33
CA PRO A 254 -13.37 -25.35 -5.62
C PRO A 254 -14.55 -26.28 -5.89
N VAL A 255 -14.39 -27.19 -6.85
CA VAL A 255 -15.36 -28.22 -7.21
C VAL A 255 -14.85 -29.61 -6.90
N ASP A 256 -15.74 -30.60 -6.84
CA ASP A 256 -15.34 -32.01 -6.72
C ASP A 256 -14.42 -32.45 -7.87
N GLU A 257 -13.55 -33.44 -7.60
CA GLU A 257 -12.61 -33.95 -8.59
C GLU A 257 -13.31 -34.45 -9.86
N SER A 258 -14.49 -35.06 -9.71
CA SER A 258 -15.31 -35.55 -10.81
C SER A 258 -15.74 -34.41 -11.75
N VAL A 259 -16.05 -33.23 -11.21
CA VAL A 259 -16.46 -32.05 -11.97
C VAL A 259 -15.27 -31.42 -12.69
N ALA A 260 -14.15 -31.23 -11.98
CA ALA A 260 -12.90 -30.73 -12.57
C ALA A 260 -12.37 -31.66 -13.69
N SER A 261 -12.39 -32.96 -13.45
CA SER A 261 -11.95 -33.98 -14.42
C SER A 261 -12.91 -34.06 -15.61
N ALA A 262 -14.22 -34.00 -15.39
CA ALA A 262 -15.20 -33.95 -16.47
C ALA A 262 -15.08 -32.66 -17.31
N TYR A 263 -14.72 -31.52 -16.72
CA TYR A 263 -14.41 -30.30 -17.46
C TYR A 263 -13.17 -30.50 -18.35
N LEU A 264 -12.06 -30.98 -17.79
CA LEU A 264 -10.82 -31.22 -18.54
C LEU A 264 -10.98 -32.27 -19.65
N GLU A 265 -11.77 -33.31 -19.42
CA GLU A 265 -12.10 -34.33 -20.44
C GLU A 265 -12.94 -33.76 -21.60
N ARG A 266 -13.83 -32.79 -21.33
CA ARG A 266 -14.52 -32.04 -22.41
C ARG A 266 -13.53 -31.20 -23.21
N GLN A 267 -12.62 -30.48 -22.56
CA GLN A 267 -11.60 -29.70 -23.27
C GLN A 267 -10.67 -30.59 -24.10
N ARG A 268 -10.27 -31.76 -23.59
CA ARG A 268 -9.43 -32.73 -24.31
C ARG A 268 -10.06 -33.25 -25.61
N ARG A 269 -11.40 -33.25 -25.71
CA ARG A 269 -12.13 -33.64 -26.93
C ARG A 269 -12.26 -32.50 -27.95
N ILE A 270 -12.10 -31.25 -27.50
CA ILE A 270 -12.12 -30.05 -28.34
C ILE A 270 -10.70 -29.78 -28.86
N ASP A 271 -9.72 -29.78 -27.97
CA ASP A 271 -8.30 -29.61 -28.25
C ASP A 271 -7.52 -30.86 -27.77
N PRO A 272 -7.23 -31.83 -28.65
CA PRO A 272 -6.42 -33.00 -28.30
C PRO A 272 -4.94 -32.64 -28.04
N ASP A 273 -4.48 -31.45 -28.43
CA ASP A 273 -3.11 -30.97 -28.33
C ASP A 273 -2.86 -30.10 -27.08
N LEU A 274 -3.84 -30.00 -26.18
CA LEU A 274 -3.68 -29.31 -24.89
C LEU A 274 -2.76 -30.05 -23.91
N TRP A 275 -2.14 -29.31 -23.00
CA TRP A 275 -1.41 -29.79 -21.82
C TRP A 275 -2.29 -29.69 -20.57
N ILE A 276 -2.12 -30.63 -19.65
CA ILE A 276 -2.70 -30.55 -18.30
C ILE A 276 -1.58 -30.75 -17.28
N LEU A 277 -1.39 -29.75 -16.42
CA LEU A 277 -0.53 -29.82 -15.24
C LEU A 277 -1.41 -29.77 -13.98
N GLU A 278 -1.37 -30.80 -13.15
CA GLU A 278 -1.94 -30.75 -11.80
C GLU A 278 -0.90 -30.15 -10.84
N ILE A 279 -1.35 -29.29 -9.92
CA ILE A 279 -0.53 -28.68 -8.88
C ILE A 279 -1.28 -28.84 -7.55
N GLU A 280 -0.63 -29.45 -6.57
CA GLU A 280 -1.14 -29.54 -5.20
C GLU A 280 -0.83 -28.25 -4.43
N ASP A 281 -1.89 -27.58 -3.99
CA ASP A 281 -1.81 -26.28 -3.32
C ASP A 281 -3.07 -26.02 -2.49
N ALA A 282 -2.94 -26.14 -1.17
CA ALA A 282 -4.01 -25.88 -0.20
C ALA A 282 -4.48 -24.41 -0.15
N SER A 283 -3.79 -23.47 -0.82
CA SER A 283 -4.25 -22.08 -0.99
C SER A 283 -5.09 -21.88 -2.25
N LEU A 284 -5.04 -22.82 -3.21
CA LEU A 284 -5.64 -22.72 -4.54
C LEU A 284 -5.32 -21.39 -5.26
N ALA A 285 -4.16 -20.80 -4.94
CA ALA A 285 -3.71 -19.54 -5.51
C ALA A 285 -3.31 -19.71 -6.98
N LEU A 286 -3.49 -18.64 -7.77
CA LEU A 286 -2.97 -18.61 -9.14
C LEU A 286 -1.45 -18.80 -9.09
N PRO A 287 -0.89 -19.83 -9.75
CA PRO A 287 0.54 -19.97 -9.84
C PRO A 287 1.06 -18.97 -10.90
N LEU A 288 2.04 -18.16 -10.49
CA LEU A 288 2.61 -17.01 -11.20
C LEU A 288 1.78 -15.72 -11.12
N ASP A 289 2.50 -14.61 -11.23
CA ASP A 289 2.06 -13.21 -11.17
C ASP A 289 1.19 -12.76 -12.38
N ALA A 290 0.56 -13.72 -13.07
CA ALA A 290 -0.30 -13.48 -14.22
C ALA A 290 -1.68 -12.96 -13.77
N PRO A 291 -2.22 -11.90 -14.40
CA PRO A 291 -3.47 -11.28 -13.96
C PRO A 291 -4.65 -12.24 -14.08
N SER A 292 -5.61 -12.10 -13.16
CA SER A 292 -6.89 -12.80 -13.24
C SER A 292 -7.89 -12.00 -14.08
N CYS A 293 -8.47 -12.65 -15.10
CA CYS A 293 -9.50 -12.03 -15.93
C CYS A 293 -10.91 -12.32 -15.42
N ASN A 294 -11.37 -11.52 -14.46
CA ASN A 294 -12.80 -11.46 -14.10
C ASN A 294 -13.38 -10.02 -14.21
N PRO A 295 -13.45 -9.41 -15.41
CA PRO A 295 -14.48 -8.44 -15.72
C PRO A 295 -15.80 -9.15 -16.05
N ILE A 296 -16.93 -8.67 -15.53
CA ILE A 296 -18.26 -9.19 -15.87
C ILE A 296 -18.54 -8.88 -17.36
N PRO A 297 -18.93 -9.86 -18.20
CA PRO A 297 -19.36 -9.58 -19.56
C PRO A 297 -20.62 -8.71 -19.58
N GLN A 298 -20.61 -7.65 -20.39
CA GLN A 298 -21.80 -6.83 -20.62
C GLN A 298 -22.92 -7.70 -21.23
N GLY A 299 -24.10 -7.75 -20.59
CA GLY A 299 -25.32 -8.32 -21.18
C GLY A 299 -25.94 -9.56 -20.51
N ALA A 300 -25.48 -10.01 -19.34
CA ALA A 300 -26.16 -11.06 -18.58
C ALA A 300 -27.16 -10.46 -17.56
N ALA A 301 -28.45 -10.77 -17.70
CA ALA A 301 -29.48 -10.34 -16.76
C ALA A 301 -29.28 -11.01 -15.38
N VAL A 302 -29.34 -10.21 -14.31
CA VAL A 302 -29.13 -10.69 -12.94
C VAL A 302 -30.40 -11.33 -12.38
N GLU A 303 -30.62 -12.61 -12.66
CA GLU A 303 -31.55 -13.43 -11.88
C GLU A 303 -30.93 -13.77 -10.52
N ARG A 304 -31.52 -13.22 -9.45
CA ARG A 304 -31.06 -13.42 -8.07
C ARG A 304 -31.49 -14.80 -7.55
N SER A 305 -30.64 -15.81 -7.70
CA SER A 305 -30.71 -17.01 -6.86
C SER A 305 -30.11 -16.74 -5.47
N PRO A 306 -30.69 -17.27 -4.38
CA PRO A 306 -30.26 -16.96 -3.03
C PRO A 306 -29.03 -17.79 -2.63
N ILE A 307 -27.89 -17.13 -2.40
CA ILE A 307 -26.68 -17.74 -1.83
C ILE A 307 -26.29 -17.01 -0.54
N VAL A 308 -25.84 -17.80 0.43
CA VAL A 308 -25.50 -17.42 1.80
C VAL A 308 -24.35 -16.39 1.82
N ASN A 309 -24.54 -15.30 2.57
CA ASN A 309 -23.65 -14.13 2.71
C ASN A 309 -23.38 -13.35 1.40
N PRO A 310 -24.06 -12.21 1.16
CA PRO A 310 -23.77 -11.38 -0.02
C PRO A 310 -22.37 -10.77 0.08
N THR A 311 -21.58 -10.94 -0.98
CA THR A 311 -20.34 -10.17 -1.19
C THR A 311 -20.69 -8.73 -1.57
N PRO A 312 -20.09 -7.71 -0.92
CA PRO A 312 -20.46 -6.32 -1.14
C PRO A 312 -20.12 -5.83 -2.55
N LEU A 313 -20.99 -4.97 -3.08
CA LEU A 313 -20.74 -4.19 -4.27
C LEU A 313 -20.42 -2.73 -3.90
N PHE A 314 -19.20 -2.31 -4.23
CA PHE A 314 -18.71 -0.95 -4.02
C PHE A 314 -18.75 -0.09 -5.28
N LEU A 315 -18.95 1.21 -5.09
CA LEU A 315 -18.58 2.22 -6.10
C LEU A 315 -17.27 2.86 -5.67
N VAL A 316 -16.26 2.84 -6.54
CA VAL A 316 -15.03 3.60 -6.35
C VAL A 316 -15.00 4.74 -7.36
N ILE A 317 -14.82 5.96 -6.87
CA ILE A 317 -14.83 7.16 -7.68
C ILE A 317 -13.37 7.54 -7.99
N GLU A 318 -13.03 7.61 -9.28
CA GLU A 318 -11.75 8.17 -9.72
C GLU A 318 -11.82 9.69 -9.66
N GLY A 319 -10.94 10.28 -8.85
CA GLY A 319 -10.91 11.72 -8.61
C GLY A 319 -10.13 12.51 -9.66
N ASN A 320 -9.35 11.82 -10.50
CA ASN A 320 -8.51 12.40 -11.55
C ASN A 320 -9.16 12.29 -12.93
N THR A 321 -8.80 13.20 -13.85
CA THR A 321 -9.12 13.05 -15.27
C THR A 321 -8.30 11.93 -15.92
N ARG A 322 -8.80 11.36 -17.03
CA ARG A 322 -8.06 10.38 -17.85
C ARG A 322 -6.67 10.88 -18.26
N ALA A 323 -6.50 12.19 -18.49
CA ALA A 323 -5.21 12.80 -18.80
C ALA A 323 -4.23 12.79 -17.61
N ALA A 324 -4.71 13.07 -16.40
CA ALA A 324 -3.91 12.98 -15.18
C ALA A 324 -3.53 11.53 -14.86
N VAL A 325 -4.47 10.58 -15.00
CA VAL A 325 -4.21 9.13 -14.84
C VAL A 325 -3.16 8.64 -15.84
N ALA A 326 -3.28 9.00 -17.12
CA ALA A 326 -2.28 8.64 -18.14
C ALA A 326 -0.89 9.21 -17.82
N ARG A 327 -0.81 10.41 -17.23
CA ARG A 327 0.44 11.02 -16.75
C ARG A 327 0.99 10.35 -15.49
N MET A 328 0.15 9.80 -14.62
CA MET A 328 0.59 9.00 -13.46
C MET A 328 1.18 7.66 -13.89
N ALA A 329 0.61 7.03 -14.92
CA ALA A 329 1.10 5.76 -15.46
C ALA A 329 2.56 5.82 -15.96
N THR A 330 3.05 6.99 -16.40
CA THR A 330 4.47 7.15 -16.78
C THR A 330 5.45 7.00 -15.62
N TRP A 331 4.97 6.96 -14.38
CA TRP A 331 5.74 6.72 -13.15
C TRP A 331 5.48 5.33 -12.55
N GLY A 332 4.82 4.44 -13.30
CA GLY A 332 4.46 3.10 -12.84
C GLY A 332 3.38 3.07 -11.75
N ALA A 333 2.63 4.16 -11.58
CA ALA A 333 1.48 4.22 -10.67
C ALA A 333 0.22 3.64 -11.33
N LEU A 334 -0.59 2.95 -10.53
CA LEU A 334 -1.96 2.59 -10.92
C LEU A 334 -2.87 3.83 -10.80
N PRO A 335 -4.04 3.85 -11.48
CA PRO A 335 -5.10 4.80 -11.18
C PRO A 335 -5.52 4.66 -9.71
N PHE A 336 -5.76 5.78 -9.01
CA PHE A 336 -6.05 5.72 -7.57
C PHE A 336 -7.35 4.96 -7.27
N ALA A 337 -8.35 5.02 -8.14
CA ALA A 337 -9.57 4.20 -7.99
C ALA A 337 -9.29 2.69 -8.11
N GLU A 338 -8.37 2.28 -9.00
CA GLU A 338 -8.00 0.87 -9.15
C GLU A 338 -7.17 0.38 -7.96
N GLN A 339 -6.26 1.21 -7.45
CA GLN A 339 -5.54 0.93 -6.21
C GLN A 339 -6.52 0.76 -5.03
N TYR A 340 -7.48 1.68 -4.86
CA TYR A 340 -8.47 1.58 -3.79
C TYR A 340 -9.35 0.34 -3.92
N GLY A 341 -9.79 0.01 -5.14
CA GLY A 341 -10.56 -1.21 -5.41
C GLY A 341 -9.82 -2.48 -5.01
N ARG A 342 -8.51 -2.57 -5.27
CA ARG A 342 -7.66 -3.68 -4.80
C ARG A 342 -7.59 -3.74 -3.28
N VAL A 343 -7.42 -2.59 -2.60
CA VAL A 343 -7.44 -2.55 -1.13
C VAL A 343 -8.78 -3.07 -0.59
N LEU A 344 -9.93 -2.69 -1.17
CA LEU A 344 -11.23 -3.22 -0.76
C LEU A 344 -11.35 -4.74 -0.96
N GLN A 345 -10.77 -5.30 -2.03
CA GLN A 345 -10.74 -6.74 -2.28
C GLN A 345 -9.77 -7.51 -1.37
N GLU A 346 -8.66 -6.91 -0.97
CA GLU A 346 -7.74 -7.48 0.01
C GLU A 346 -8.33 -7.48 1.44
N GLU A 347 -9.05 -6.42 1.81
CA GLU A 347 -9.71 -6.30 3.11
C GLU A 347 -11.04 -7.08 3.18
N TRP A 348 -11.71 -7.28 2.04
CA TRP A 348 -12.90 -8.12 1.91
C TRP A 348 -12.81 -9.00 0.64
N PRO A 349 -12.20 -10.19 0.74
CA PRO A 349 -12.10 -11.13 -0.37
C PRO A 349 -13.45 -11.47 -1.00
N GLY A 350 -13.51 -11.48 -2.33
CA GLY A 350 -14.73 -11.72 -3.10
C GLY A 350 -15.64 -10.50 -3.27
N SER A 351 -15.34 -9.36 -2.63
CA SER A 351 -16.05 -8.11 -2.90
C SER A 351 -15.89 -7.65 -4.35
N GLN A 352 -16.90 -6.95 -4.84
CA GLN A 352 -16.95 -6.39 -6.20
C GLN A 352 -16.87 -4.87 -6.12
N PHE A 353 -16.30 -4.25 -7.14
CA PHE A 353 -16.36 -2.79 -7.27
C PHE A 353 -16.53 -2.37 -8.73
N VAL A 354 -17.16 -1.22 -8.92
CA VAL A 354 -17.25 -0.52 -10.21
C VAL A 354 -16.59 0.85 -10.10
N ILE A 355 -15.92 1.30 -11.18
CA ILE A 355 -15.25 2.60 -11.23
C ILE A 355 -16.03 3.58 -12.11
N VAL A 356 -16.28 4.78 -11.58
CA VAL A 356 -16.80 5.94 -12.34
C VAL A 356 -15.74 7.04 -12.43
N ARG A 357 -15.80 7.86 -13.48
CA ARG A 357 -14.85 8.95 -13.79
C ARG A 357 -15.59 10.28 -13.96
N PRO A 358 -16.22 10.81 -12.89
CA PRO A 358 -16.94 12.09 -12.94
C PRO A 358 -16.07 13.26 -13.39
N ALA A 359 -14.76 13.23 -13.14
CA ALA A 359 -13.82 14.25 -13.63
C ALA A 359 -13.81 14.37 -15.17
N ASP A 360 -14.05 13.27 -15.90
CA ASP A 360 -14.20 13.25 -17.36
C ASP A 360 -15.67 13.33 -17.82
N GLY A 361 -16.61 13.62 -16.90
CA GLY A 361 -18.06 13.62 -17.15
C GLY A 361 -18.72 12.22 -17.13
N GLU A 362 -17.96 11.17 -16.82
CA GLU A 362 -18.41 9.78 -16.84
C GLU A 362 -18.89 9.31 -15.45
N SER A 363 -19.97 9.92 -14.95
CA SER A 363 -20.55 9.63 -13.63
C SER A 363 -21.68 8.58 -13.64
N ALA A 364 -22.03 8.02 -14.80
CA ALA A 364 -23.11 7.06 -14.92
C ALA A 364 -22.73 5.69 -14.33
N LEU A 365 -23.61 5.11 -13.53
CA LEU A 365 -23.51 3.72 -13.09
C LEU A 365 -23.87 2.76 -14.23
N PRO A 366 -23.46 1.48 -14.16
CA PRO A 366 -23.94 0.43 -15.06
C PRO A 366 -25.47 0.38 -15.14
N GLU A 367 -25.99 -0.02 -16.29
CA GLU A 367 -27.44 -0.09 -16.52
C GLU A 367 -28.13 -0.99 -15.49
N GLY A 368 -29.24 -0.51 -14.93
CA GLY A 368 -29.99 -1.20 -13.88
C GLY A 368 -29.43 -1.07 -12.46
N LEU A 369 -28.29 -0.41 -12.25
CA LEU A 369 -27.69 -0.20 -10.92
C LEU A 369 -27.93 1.24 -10.41
N GLY A 370 -28.68 1.39 -9.32
CA GLY A 370 -28.81 2.66 -8.62
C GLY A 370 -27.77 2.82 -7.49
N LEU A 371 -27.52 4.05 -7.04
CA LEU A 371 -26.66 4.30 -5.87
C LEU A 371 -27.13 3.50 -4.64
N ARG A 372 -28.46 3.37 -4.45
CA ARG A 372 -29.05 2.61 -3.34
C ARG A 372 -28.85 1.10 -3.44
N ASP A 373 -28.36 0.58 -4.57
CA ASP A 373 -28.03 -0.83 -4.74
C ASP A 373 -26.61 -1.18 -4.31
N LEU A 374 -25.77 -0.18 -4.08
CA LEU A 374 -24.42 -0.32 -3.55
C LEU A 374 -24.44 -0.54 -2.04
N ASP A 375 -23.40 -1.21 -1.54
CA ASP A 375 -23.17 -1.45 -0.11
C ASP A 375 -22.18 -0.45 0.50
N GLY A 376 -21.34 0.16 -0.33
CA GLY A 376 -20.50 1.30 0.05
C GLY A 376 -20.02 2.11 -1.16
N VAL A 377 -19.65 3.36 -0.92
CA VAL A 377 -19.02 4.26 -1.88
C VAL A 377 -17.69 4.73 -1.32
N VAL A 378 -16.66 4.83 -2.17
CA VAL A 378 -15.33 5.33 -1.81
C VAL A 378 -14.86 6.38 -2.83
N LEU A 379 -14.29 7.48 -2.34
CA LEU A 379 -13.57 8.47 -3.15
C LEU A 379 -12.14 8.60 -2.61
N GLY A 380 -11.15 8.22 -3.42
CA GLY A 380 -9.73 8.31 -3.07
C GLY A 380 -9.14 9.71 -3.30
N GLY A 381 -7.81 9.77 -3.34
CA GLY A 381 -7.06 10.99 -3.68
C GLY A 381 -7.28 11.52 -5.10
N SER A 382 -6.84 12.75 -5.34
CA SER A 382 -6.76 13.38 -6.66
C SER A 382 -5.57 14.33 -6.73
N ALA A 383 -5.11 14.64 -7.95
CA ALA A 383 -4.20 15.75 -8.24
C ALA A 383 -4.94 17.06 -8.57
N LEU A 384 -6.29 17.07 -8.55
CA LEU A 384 -7.10 18.29 -8.64
C LEU A 384 -7.04 19.09 -7.34
N ASN A 385 -7.43 20.37 -7.40
CA ASN A 385 -7.40 21.32 -6.29
C ASN A 385 -8.77 22.00 -6.23
N ILE A 386 -9.52 21.91 -5.13
CA ILE A 386 -10.88 22.48 -5.07
C ILE A 386 -10.90 24.00 -5.39
N PRO A 387 -9.95 24.83 -4.90
CA PRO A 387 -9.93 26.26 -5.18
C PRO A 387 -9.82 26.66 -6.66
N THR A 388 -9.41 25.76 -7.57
CA THR A 388 -9.39 26.09 -9.02
C THR A 388 -10.78 26.04 -9.65
N GLY A 389 -11.71 25.28 -9.05
CA GLY A 389 -13.03 25.02 -9.61
C GLY A 389 -13.01 24.31 -10.97
N GLY A 390 -14.18 24.24 -11.61
CA GLY A 390 -14.34 23.72 -12.97
C GLY A 390 -15.21 22.45 -13.03
N PRO A 391 -15.67 22.08 -14.24
CA PRO A 391 -16.65 21.00 -14.44
C PRO A 391 -16.18 19.64 -13.90
N GLU A 392 -14.87 19.39 -13.96
CA GLU A 392 -14.19 18.20 -13.43
C GLU A 392 -14.41 18.02 -11.92
N ILE A 393 -14.52 19.14 -11.19
CA ILE A 393 -14.71 19.21 -9.74
C ILE A 393 -16.21 19.31 -9.41
N ASP A 394 -16.96 20.12 -10.15
CA ASP A 394 -18.41 20.29 -9.96
C ASP A 394 -19.17 18.96 -10.11
N ALA A 395 -18.78 18.12 -11.09
CA ALA A 395 -19.35 16.79 -11.28
C ALA A 395 -19.09 15.85 -10.08
N GLN A 396 -17.94 15.97 -9.43
CA GLN A 396 -17.59 15.19 -8.24
C GLN A 396 -18.37 15.64 -7.00
N ILE A 397 -18.52 16.95 -6.82
CA ILE A 397 -19.35 17.54 -5.77
C ILE A 397 -20.82 17.12 -5.96
N ALA A 398 -21.33 17.12 -7.20
CA ALA A 398 -22.68 16.68 -7.51
C ALA A 398 -22.90 15.18 -7.22
N LEU A 399 -21.95 14.31 -7.61
CA LEU A 399 -22.02 12.88 -7.29
C LEU A 399 -21.98 12.64 -5.78
N ALA A 400 -21.11 13.32 -5.04
CA ALA A 400 -21.03 13.21 -3.58
C ALA A 400 -22.34 13.62 -2.88
N ARG A 401 -23.05 14.65 -3.37
CA ARG A 401 -24.40 15.01 -2.88
C ARG A 401 -25.41 13.89 -3.13
N ALA A 402 -25.42 13.30 -4.34
CA ALA A 402 -26.30 12.18 -4.65
C ALA A 402 -26.01 10.93 -3.78
N VAL A 403 -24.75 10.68 -3.41
CA VAL A 403 -24.37 9.61 -2.47
C VAL A 403 -24.90 9.88 -1.06
N PHE A 404 -24.81 11.13 -0.57
CA PHE A 404 -25.42 11.53 0.70
C PHE A 404 -26.94 11.32 0.69
N GLU A 405 -27.66 11.78 -0.34
CA GLU A 405 -29.12 11.59 -0.51
C GLU A 405 -29.54 10.12 -0.68
N ALA A 406 -28.64 9.28 -1.19
CA ALA A 406 -28.86 7.84 -1.31
C ALA A 406 -28.74 7.09 0.02
N GLY A 407 -28.13 7.68 1.05
CA GLY A 407 -27.94 7.06 2.37
C GLY A 407 -27.05 5.81 2.34
N VAL A 408 -26.07 5.78 1.43
CA VAL A 408 -25.07 4.70 1.32
C VAL A 408 -23.88 5.04 2.21
N PRO A 409 -23.27 4.06 2.92
CA PRO A 409 -21.98 4.23 3.57
C PRO A 409 -20.97 4.84 2.61
N PHE A 410 -20.36 5.96 2.99
CA PHE A 410 -19.45 6.71 2.13
C PHE A 410 -18.12 6.91 2.87
N PHE A 411 -17.00 6.59 2.21
CA PHE A 411 -15.64 6.78 2.71
C PHE A 411 -14.81 7.66 1.78
N GLY A 412 -13.79 8.34 2.30
CA GLY A 412 -12.76 8.92 1.45
C GLY A 412 -11.46 9.32 2.15
N SER A 413 -10.38 9.34 1.36
CA SER A 413 -9.04 9.80 1.74
C SER A 413 -8.69 11.10 1.01
N CYS A 414 -8.01 12.02 1.69
CA CYS A 414 -7.53 13.30 1.18
C CYS A 414 -8.61 14.08 0.39
N TRP A 415 -8.55 14.05 -0.93
CA TRP A 415 -9.56 14.61 -1.85
C TRP A 415 -10.99 14.14 -1.55
N GLY A 416 -11.19 12.90 -1.12
CA GLY A 416 -12.51 12.39 -0.72
C GLY A 416 -13.12 13.14 0.46
N LEU A 417 -12.31 13.47 1.47
CA LEU A 417 -12.73 14.29 2.62
C LEU A 417 -13.06 15.72 2.19
N GLN A 418 -12.25 16.29 1.30
CA GLN A 418 -12.44 17.64 0.75
C GLN A 418 -13.74 17.76 -0.06
N ILE A 419 -13.98 16.83 -0.99
CA ILE A 419 -15.22 16.79 -1.80
C ILE A 419 -16.45 16.54 -0.93
N ALA A 420 -16.38 15.62 0.04
CA ALA A 420 -17.50 15.37 0.96
C ALA A 420 -17.83 16.60 1.83
N ALA A 421 -16.81 17.34 2.30
CA ALA A 421 -17.00 18.58 3.06
C ALA A 421 -17.70 19.66 2.21
N VAL A 422 -17.24 19.90 0.99
CA VAL A 422 -17.81 20.93 0.09
C VAL A 422 -19.20 20.53 -0.42
N ALA A 423 -19.42 19.25 -0.73
CA ALA A 423 -20.75 18.72 -1.08
C ALA A 423 -21.79 19.05 -0.01
N ALA A 424 -21.41 18.91 1.26
CA ALA A 424 -22.24 19.17 2.44
C ALA A 424 -22.27 20.64 2.93
N GLY A 425 -21.57 21.57 2.28
CA GLY A 425 -21.59 23.02 2.58
C GLY A 425 -20.42 23.57 3.41
N GLY A 426 -19.39 22.76 3.64
CA GLY A 426 -18.08 23.18 4.18
C GLY A 426 -17.23 23.95 3.16
N SER A 427 -15.96 24.16 3.48
CA SER A 427 -14.97 24.77 2.58
C SER A 427 -13.59 24.14 2.72
N VAL A 428 -12.76 24.37 1.69
CA VAL A 428 -11.39 23.86 1.52
C VAL A 428 -10.51 25.02 1.07
N ARG A 429 -9.26 25.02 1.52
CA ARG A 429 -8.25 26.04 1.17
C ARG A 429 -6.90 25.37 0.97
N LYS A 430 -5.97 26.08 0.33
CA LYS A 430 -4.54 25.75 0.40
C LYS A 430 -4.06 25.81 1.85
N ALA A 431 -3.45 24.73 2.33
CA ALA A 431 -3.02 24.60 3.71
C ALA A 431 -1.98 25.69 4.08
N PRO A 432 -2.16 26.38 5.21
CA PRO A 432 -1.35 27.56 5.57
C PRO A 432 0.10 27.20 5.94
N HIS A 433 0.35 25.94 6.26
CA HIS A 433 1.68 25.41 6.59
C HIS A 433 2.41 24.81 5.36
N GLY A 434 1.82 24.90 4.17
CA GLY A 434 2.35 24.28 2.96
C GLY A 434 1.83 22.86 2.77
N ARG A 435 2.62 22.02 2.12
CA ARG A 435 2.26 20.65 1.75
C ARG A 435 2.64 19.67 2.86
N GLU A 436 1.68 18.87 3.34
CA GLU A 436 2.01 17.70 4.15
C GLU A 436 2.27 16.52 3.21
N VAL A 437 3.50 16.01 3.19
CA VAL A 437 3.94 14.99 2.23
C VAL A 437 4.85 13.96 2.88
N GLY A 438 4.71 12.70 2.45
CA GLY A 438 5.46 11.58 2.99
C GLY A 438 4.74 10.98 4.18
N VAL A 439 4.97 11.55 5.38
CA VAL A 439 4.39 11.06 6.63
C VAL A 439 3.84 12.23 7.45
N ALA A 440 2.51 12.29 7.58
CA ALA A 440 1.82 13.15 8.53
C ALA A 440 2.12 12.69 9.96
N ARG A 441 2.49 13.64 10.82
CA ARG A 441 3.03 13.35 12.16
C ARG A 441 2.07 13.68 13.27
N LYS A 442 2.08 12.86 14.33
CA LYS A 442 1.40 13.09 15.61
C LYS A 442 -0.09 13.38 15.41
N ILE A 443 -0.71 12.66 14.48
CA ILE A 443 -2.16 12.69 14.28
C ILE A 443 -2.77 12.21 15.59
N THR A 444 -3.53 13.09 16.24
CA THR A 444 -4.05 12.89 17.59
C THR A 444 -5.56 12.84 17.53
N ALA A 445 -6.16 11.80 18.14
CA ALA A 445 -7.61 11.69 18.20
C ALA A 445 -8.21 12.78 19.11
N THR A 446 -9.34 13.35 18.69
CA THR A 446 -10.15 14.23 19.55
C THR A 446 -10.97 13.39 20.54
N ASP A 447 -11.58 14.02 21.54
CA ASP A 447 -12.57 13.35 22.41
C ASP A 447 -13.68 12.63 21.62
N ALA A 448 -14.12 13.22 20.50
CA ALA A 448 -15.08 12.58 19.61
C ALA A 448 -14.44 11.38 18.91
N GLY A 449 -13.24 11.53 18.37
CA GLY A 449 -12.47 10.47 17.71
C GLY A 449 -12.22 9.24 18.58
N ILE A 450 -11.80 9.43 19.83
CA ILE A 450 -11.53 8.34 20.80
C ILE A 450 -12.76 7.44 21.00
N ARG A 451 -13.98 7.99 20.86
CA ARG A 451 -15.25 7.26 21.00
C ARG A 451 -15.86 6.82 19.66
N HIS A 452 -15.26 7.20 18.54
CA HIS A 452 -15.85 7.02 17.22
C HIS A 452 -15.37 5.72 16.55
N PRO A 453 -16.27 4.88 15.99
CA PRO A 453 -15.90 3.58 15.42
C PRO A 453 -14.80 3.64 14.36
N LEU A 454 -14.74 4.70 13.55
CA LEU A 454 -13.67 4.92 12.55
C LEU A 454 -12.25 4.75 13.11
N LEU A 455 -12.00 5.25 14.33
CA LEU A 455 -10.67 5.25 14.96
C LEU A 455 -10.54 4.15 16.04
N ALA A 456 -11.46 3.19 16.09
CA ALA A 456 -11.37 2.07 17.02
C ALA A 456 -10.05 1.31 16.82
N GLY A 457 -9.27 1.20 17.91
CA GLY A 457 -7.96 0.54 17.89
C GLY A 457 -6.77 1.45 17.54
N ARG A 458 -6.97 2.71 17.14
CA ARG A 458 -5.86 3.67 17.04
C ARG A 458 -5.32 4.03 18.44
N PRO A 459 -4.01 4.24 18.61
CA PRO A 459 -3.46 4.87 19.81
C PRO A 459 -3.90 6.34 19.88
N THR A 460 -3.70 7.00 21.03
CA THR A 460 -4.09 8.42 21.21
C THR A 460 -3.45 9.35 20.19
N ALA A 461 -2.21 9.06 19.77
CA ALA A 461 -1.55 9.70 18.64
C ALA A 461 -0.80 8.67 17.80
N TRP A 462 -0.82 8.84 16.48
CA TRP A 462 -0.16 7.98 15.47
C TRP A 462 0.42 8.80 14.32
N ASP A 463 1.23 8.15 13.50
CA ASP A 463 1.71 8.69 12.22
C ASP A 463 1.03 7.98 11.02
N ALA A 464 0.88 8.67 9.89
CA ALA A 464 0.23 8.11 8.69
C ALA A 464 0.83 8.65 7.39
N LEU A 465 0.68 7.91 6.29
CA LEU A 465 1.13 8.35 4.96
C LEU A 465 0.21 9.45 4.43
N ALA A 466 0.76 10.61 4.05
CA ALA A 466 -0.03 11.76 3.61
C ALA A 466 0.60 12.44 2.40
N VAL A 467 -0.25 12.96 1.51
CA VAL A 467 0.11 13.82 0.39
C VAL A 467 -1.04 14.80 0.13
N HIS A 468 -0.94 16.02 0.65
CA HIS A 468 -1.94 17.07 0.37
C HIS A 468 -1.33 18.48 0.40
N GLU A 469 -1.88 19.38 -0.42
CA GLU A 469 -1.62 20.82 -0.38
C GLU A 469 -2.85 21.65 0.02
N ASP A 470 -4.02 21.05 -0.06
CA ASP A 470 -5.31 21.61 0.33
C ASP A 470 -5.81 20.90 1.59
N GLU A 471 -6.46 21.64 2.49
CA GLU A 471 -7.10 21.11 3.70
C GLU A 471 -8.55 21.60 3.82
N VAL A 472 -9.38 20.84 4.53
CA VAL A 472 -10.70 21.33 4.97
C VAL A 472 -10.49 22.37 6.08
N ASP A 473 -10.84 23.63 5.79
CA ASP A 473 -10.72 24.73 6.76
C ASP A 473 -11.96 24.90 7.63
N ARG A 474 -13.11 24.48 7.10
CA ARG A 474 -14.41 24.57 7.77
C ARG A 474 -15.27 23.38 7.34
N LEU A 475 -15.43 22.45 8.27
CA LEU A 475 -16.43 21.39 8.13
C LEU A 475 -17.87 21.97 8.11
N PRO A 476 -18.83 21.28 7.47
CA PRO A 476 -20.23 21.68 7.50
C PRO A 476 -20.84 21.53 8.91
N THR A 477 -21.93 22.26 9.17
CA THR A 477 -22.64 22.22 10.46
C THR A 477 -23.06 20.80 10.83
N GLY A 478 -22.71 20.36 12.04
CA GLY A 478 -23.06 19.02 12.56
C GLY A 478 -22.07 17.91 12.21
N ALA A 479 -21.00 18.20 11.46
CA ALA A 479 -19.86 17.30 11.32
C ALA A 479 -19.01 17.27 12.59
N GLN A 480 -18.26 16.17 12.79
CA GLN A 480 -17.37 15.95 13.92
C GLN A 480 -15.92 15.85 13.44
N VAL A 481 -15.02 16.65 14.03
CA VAL A 481 -13.56 16.45 13.88
C VAL A 481 -13.16 15.28 14.77
N LEU A 482 -12.61 14.23 14.18
CA LEU A 482 -12.22 12.99 14.86
C LEU A 482 -10.72 12.94 15.14
N ALA A 483 -9.88 13.58 14.31
CA ALA A 483 -8.45 13.70 14.55
C ALA A 483 -7.89 15.02 14.02
N THR A 484 -6.79 15.48 14.61
CA THR A 484 -6.05 16.70 14.23
C THR A 484 -4.55 16.46 14.30
N ASN A 485 -3.73 17.35 13.74
CA ASN A 485 -2.31 17.42 14.11
C ASN A 485 -1.80 18.87 14.08
N GLY A 486 -0.48 19.05 14.23
CA GLY A 486 0.15 20.38 14.18
C GLY A 486 0.16 21.03 12.79
N HIS A 487 -0.13 20.28 11.72
CA HIS A 487 -0.19 20.78 10.34
C HIS A 487 -1.61 21.19 9.95
N SER A 488 -2.58 20.31 10.16
CA SER A 488 -3.97 20.49 9.70
C SER A 488 -4.99 20.19 10.79
N ALA A 489 -5.97 21.08 10.91
CA ALA A 489 -7.00 21.05 11.95
C ALA A 489 -8.04 19.94 11.76
N VAL A 490 -8.07 19.29 10.60
CA VAL A 490 -8.97 18.18 10.27
C VAL A 490 -8.17 17.07 9.61
N GLN A 491 -7.67 16.12 10.40
CA GLN A 491 -6.99 14.91 9.91
C GLN A 491 -7.96 13.73 9.73
N ALA A 492 -9.07 13.70 10.48
CA ALA A 492 -10.17 12.76 10.29
C ALA A 492 -11.51 13.42 10.66
N ALA A 493 -12.61 13.04 9.99
CA ALA A 493 -13.94 13.59 10.26
C ALA A 493 -15.09 12.60 9.99
N GLU A 494 -16.19 12.79 10.71
CA GLU A 494 -17.52 12.32 10.30
C GLU A 494 -18.32 13.52 9.77
N ILE A 495 -18.91 13.38 8.58
CA ILE A 495 -19.77 14.38 7.95
C ILE A 495 -21.16 13.77 7.74
N ARG A 496 -22.21 14.49 8.18
CA ARG A 496 -23.61 14.08 8.03
C ARG A 496 -24.34 15.08 7.14
N HIS A 497 -24.97 14.61 6.07
CA HIS A 497 -25.68 15.47 5.12
C HIS A 497 -26.79 14.71 4.42
N ALA A 498 -27.95 15.35 4.18
CA ALA A 498 -29.12 14.77 3.49
C ALA A 498 -29.57 13.36 3.97
N GLY A 499 -29.29 13.00 5.23
CA GLY A 499 -29.57 11.68 5.81
C GLY A 499 -28.44 10.64 5.63
N GLY A 500 -27.48 10.90 4.75
CA GLY A 500 -26.26 10.10 4.59
C GLY A 500 -25.16 10.45 5.59
N VAL A 501 -24.20 9.53 5.72
CA VAL A 501 -23.03 9.66 6.61
C VAL A 501 -21.77 9.33 5.81
N PHE A 502 -20.81 10.24 5.84
CA PHE A 502 -19.47 10.08 5.30
C PHE A 502 -18.46 10.01 6.44
N TRP A 503 -17.51 9.08 6.36
CA TRP A 503 -16.32 9.03 7.20
C TRP A 503 -15.09 9.25 6.33
N GLY A 504 -14.12 10.05 6.78
CA GLY A 504 -12.92 10.26 5.99
C GLY A 504 -11.73 10.80 6.74
N VAL A 505 -10.60 10.77 6.06
CA VAL A 505 -9.27 11.09 6.57
C VAL A 505 -8.52 11.96 5.57
N GLN A 506 -7.63 12.84 6.05
CA GLN A 506 -6.81 13.70 5.20
C GLN A 506 -5.54 12.98 4.70
N TYR A 507 -5.17 11.89 5.37
CA TYR A 507 -4.10 10.94 5.02
C TYR A 507 -4.62 9.77 4.16
N HIS A 508 -3.70 8.90 3.72
CA HIS A 508 -3.93 7.78 2.80
C HIS A 508 -3.69 6.41 3.46
N PRO A 509 -4.69 5.84 4.16
CA PRO A 509 -4.62 4.46 4.67
C PRO A 509 -4.46 3.40 3.56
N GLU A 510 -4.84 3.73 2.32
CA GLU A 510 -4.73 2.89 1.12
C GLU A 510 -3.35 2.90 0.45
N PHE A 511 -2.47 3.85 0.80
CA PHE A 511 -1.12 3.94 0.25
C PHE A 511 -0.15 2.98 0.94
N ASP A 512 0.99 2.74 0.30
CA ASP A 512 2.16 2.08 0.86
C ASP A 512 3.42 2.95 0.63
N LEU A 513 4.57 2.52 1.16
CA LEU A 513 5.82 3.27 0.99
C LEU A 513 6.26 3.41 -0.50
N PRO A 514 6.12 2.38 -1.36
CA PRO A 514 6.35 2.51 -2.81
C PRO A 514 5.45 3.54 -3.50
N GLU A 515 4.17 3.63 -3.15
CA GLU A 515 3.24 4.66 -3.66
C GLU A 515 3.68 6.06 -3.27
N VAL A 516 4.02 6.26 -1.99
CA VAL A 516 4.53 7.55 -1.50
C VAL A 516 5.84 7.89 -2.20
N ALA A 517 6.77 6.95 -2.39
CA ALA A 517 8.02 7.18 -3.12
C ALA A 517 7.78 7.58 -4.59
N ARG A 518 6.86 6.91 -5.30
CA ARG A 518 6.48 7.29 -6.68
C ARG A 518 5.80 8.67 -6.73
N THR A 519 5.00 9.01 -5.73
CA THR A 519 4.38 10.33 -5.64
C THR A 519 5.39 11.43 -5.30
N LEU A 520 6.38 11.17 -4.44
CA LEU A 520 7.50 12.10 -4.22
C LEU A 520 8.30 12.35 -5.50
N ASP A 521 8.61 11.30 -6.28
CA ASP A 521 9.28 11.46 -7.57
C ASP A 521 8.49 12.31 -8.57
N ARG A 522 7.17 12.06 -8.68
CA ARG A 522 6.24 12.86 -9.51
C ARG A 522 6.16 14.33 -9.07
N LEU A 523 6.20 14.59 -7.76
CA LEU A 523 6.10 15.92 -7.18
C LEU A 523 7.45 16.64 -7.05
N ARG A 524 8.58 15.95 -7.27
CA ARG A 524 9.95 16.45 -7.01
C ARG A 524 10.22 17.89 -7.47
N PRO A 525 9.81 18.35 -8.67
CA PRO A 525 10.02 19.76 -9.07
C PRO A 525 9.33 20.77 -8.14
N PHE A 526 8.15 20.45 -7.63
CA PHE A 526 7.42 21.29 -6.67
C PHE A 526 8.06 21.21 -5.28
N LEU A 527 8.44 20.02 -4.82
CA LEU A 527 9.05 19.83 -3.50
C LEU A 527 10.40 20.57 -3.37
N LEU A 528 11.15 20.69 -4.47
CA LEU A 528 12.36 21.52 -4.53
C LEU A 528 12.03 23.02 -4.56
N ALA A 529 11.05 23.45 -5.36
CA ALA A 529 10.62 24.85 -5.43
C ALA A 529 9.99 25.36 -4.12
N GLU A 530 9.31 24.48 -3.37
CA GLU A 530 8.73 24.73 -2.06
C GLU A 530 9.76 24.61 -0.91
N GLY A 531 10.98 24.12 -1.19
CA GLY A 531 12.07 24.00 -0.20
C GLY A 531 11.94 22.82 0.76
N LEU A 532 11.10 21.82 0.47
CA LEU A 532 10.94 20.61 1.30
C LEU A 532 12.14 19.65 1.18
N PHE A 533 12.88 19.73 0.07
CA PHE A 533 14.19 19.09 -0.08
C PHE A 533 15.25 20.12 -0.47
N ALA A 534 16.46 19.96 0.04
CA ALA A 534 17.58 20.87 -0.24
C ALA A 534 18.03 20.83 -1.71
N ASP A 535 18.03 19.63 -2.31
CA ASP A 535 18.38 19.40 -3.70
C ASP A 535 17.74 18.10 -4.23
N GLU A 536 17.91 17.84 -5.53
CA GLU A 536 17.36 16.64 -6.19
C GLU A 536 17.94 15.33 -5.65
N ALA A 537 19.20 15.31 -5.17
CA ALA A 537 19.81 14.12 -4.60
C ALA A 537 19.19 13.75 -3.25
N ALA A 538 18.89 14.74 -2.41
CA ALA A 538 18.18 14.54 -1.14
C ALA A 538 16.76 13.99 -1.35
N ALA A 539 16.03 14.49 -2.36
CA ALA A 539 14.71 13.98 -2.72
C ALA A 539 14.78 12.52 -3.23
N LEU A 540 15.78 12.19 -4.05
CA LEU A 540 16.01 10.85 -4.57
C LEU A 540 16.43 9.85 -3.49
N ASP A 541 17.33 10.21 -2.57
CA ASP A 541 17.70 9.37 -1.42
C ASP A 541 16.50 9.10 -0.51
N HIS A 542 15.64 10.09 -0.26
CA HIS A 542 14.42 9.89 0.51
C HIS A 542 13.45 8.90 -0.19
N GLY A 543 13.25 9.05 -1.50
CA GLY A 543 12.45 8.10 -2.29
C GLY A 543 13.04 6.68 -2.32
N ALA A 544 14.37 6.56 -2.40
CA ALA A 544 15.07 5.27 -2.32
C ALA A 544 14.98 4.64 -0.93
N ALA A 545 15.04 5.44 0.14
CA ALA A 545 14.88 5.01 1.52
C ALA A 545 13.50 4.36 1.76
N LEU A 546 12.43 4.99 1.27
CA LEU A 546 11.07 4.47 1.38
C LEU A 546 10.91 3.12 0.67
N ARG A 547 11.51 2.96 -0.53
CA ARG A 547 11.51 1.69 -1.28
C ARG A 547 12.29 0.60 -0.56
N ALA A 548 13.50 0.90 -0.11
CA ALA A 548 14.34 -0.06 0.62
C ALA A 548 13.70 -0.50 1.95
N LEU A 549 12.97 0.38 2.64
CA LEU A 549 12.23 0.03 3.84
C LEU A 549 10.95 -0.77 3.55
N ALA A 550 10.35 -0.62 2.37
CA ALA A 550 9.25 -1.47 1.91
C ALA A 550 9.71 -2.90 1.60
N GLU A 551 10.89 -3.02 0.96
CA GLU A 551 11.51 -4.30 0.59
C GLU A 551 12.10 -5.05 1.81
N THR A 552 12.53 -4.33 2.84
CA THR A 552 13.06 -4.92 4.08
C THR A 552 12.65 -4.08 5.30
N PRO A 553 11.43 -4.28 5.84
CA PRO A 553 10.90 -3.52 6.98
C PRO A 553 11.76 -3.60 8.25
N GLU A 554 12.61 -4.62 8.38
CA GLU A 554 13.56 -4.83 9.48
C GLU A 554 14.77 -3.88 9.43
N ARG A 555 14.91 -3.04 8.38
CA ARG A 555 15.98 -2.03 8.25
C ARG A 555 15.78 -0.87 9.21
N GLN A 556 16.06 -1.15 10.48
CA GLN A 556 15.87 -0.23 11.59
C GLN A 556 16.67 1.09 11.45
N ASP A 557 17.81 1.06 10.75
CA ASP A 557 18.60 2.24 10.40
C ASP A 557 17.85 3.19 9.45
N ILE A 558 17.14 2.64 8.45
CA ILE A 558 16.30 3.42 7.54
C ILE A 558 15.02 3.87 8.26
N ALA A 559 14.40 2.98 9.04
CA ALA A 559 13.22 3.28 9.84
C ALA A 559 13.48 4.46 10.81
N TRP A 560 14.61 4.45 11.54
CA TRP A 560 15.03 5.57 12.38
C TRP A 560 15.31 6.85 11.57
N ARG A 561 16.01 6.76 10.44
CA ARG A 561 16.31 7.91 9.57
C ARG A 561 15.03 8.59 9.04
N LEU A 562 14.02 7.79 8.70
CA LEU A 562 12.72 8.27 8.25
C LEU A 562 11.74 8.55 9.40
N GLY A 563 12.09 8.20 10.64
CA GLY A 563 11.19 8.22 11.79
C GLY A 563 9.92 7.36 11.60
N ILE A 564 9.99 6.29 10.79
CA ILE A 564 8.86 5.42 10.46
C ILE A 564 8.86 4.19 11.37
N ASP A 565 7.69 3.80 11.88
CA ASP A 565 7.50 2.63 12.74
C ASP A 565 6.25 1.81 12.38
N ALA A 566 5.75 1.01 13.32
CA ALA A 566 4.61 0.12 13.14
C ALA A 566 3.32 0.80 12.69
N ASP A 567 3.08 2.09 13.01
CA ASP A 567 1.85 2.80 12.59
C ASP A 567 1.72 2.88 11.06
N VAL A 568 2.87 2.92 10.38
CA VAL A 568 2.99 3.06 8.93
C VAL A 568 3.42 1.74 8.28
N LEU A 569 4.35 0.99 8.88
CA LEU A 569 4.88 -0.27 8.31
C LEU A 569 3.84 -1.41 8.33
N SER A 570 3.06 -1.51 9.41
CA SER A 570 2.06 -2.56 9.54
C SER A 570 0.85 -2.27 8.66
N THR A 571 0.68 -3.01 7.55
CA THR A 571 -0.52 -2.90 6.69
C THR A 571 -1.84 -3.03 7.47
N PRO A 572 -2.00 -3.96 8.44
CA PRO A 572 -3.17 -4.01 9.32
C PRO A 572 -3.44 -2.72 10.11
N THR A 573 -2.39 -2.03 10.55
CA THR A 573 -2.49 -0.78 11.33
C THR A 573 -2.75 0.40 10.40
N ARG A 574 -2.07 0.45 9.26
CA ARG A 574 -2.20 1.51 8.25
C ARG A 574 -3.61 1.59 7.66
N ARG A 575 -4.27 0.45 7.43
CA ARG A 575 -5.62 0.32 6.85
C ARG A 575 -6.76 0.30 7.88
N LEU A 576 -6.49 0.59 9.14
CA LEU A 576 -7.45 0.38 10.24
C LEU A 576 -8.77 1.17 10.04
N GLU A 577 -8.71 2.38 9.50
CA GLU A 577 -9.91 3.19 9.20
C GLU A 577 -10.80 2.57 8.13
N ILE A 578 -10.21 1.96 7.10
CA ILE A 578 -10.94 1.25 6.03
C ILE A 578 -11.63 0.02 6.63
N ARG A 579 -10.90 -0.77 7.44
CA ARG A 579 -11.45 -1.94 8.17
C ARG A 579 -12.59 -1.56 9.10
N ASN A 580 -12.45 -0.46 9.82
CA ASN A 580 -13.46 0.05 10.72
C ASN A 580 -14.71 0.54 9.98
N TRP A 581 -14.56 1.19 8.82
CA TRP A 581 -15.68 1.56 7.95
C TRP A 581 -16.41 0.33 7.36
N LEU A 582 -15.66 -0.66 6.87
CA LEU A 582 -16.24 -1.94 6.40
C LEU A 582 -17.02 -2.66 7.52
N THR A 583 -16.46 -2.70 8.72
CA THR A 583 -17.07 -3.36 9.90
C THR A 583 -18.28 -2.62 10.44
N HIS A 584 -18.21 -1.30 10.56
CA HIS A 584 -19.20 -0.51 11.31
C HIS A 584 -20.20 0.26 10.44
N ALA A 585 -19.96 0.44 9.13
CA ALA A 585 -20.88 1.11 8.22
C ALA A 585 -21.41 0.17 7.10
N VAL A 586 -20.53 -0.60 6.45
CA VAL A 586 -20.92 -1.49 5.33
C VAL A 586 -21.60 -2.78 5.82
N THR A 587 -21.01 -3.46 6.80
CA THR A 587 -21.55 -4.74 7.32
C THR A 587 -22.98 -4.63 7.86
N PRO A 588 -23.38 -3.58 8.62
CA PRO A 588 -24.77 -3.39 9.03
C PRO A 588 -25.73 -3.19 7.85
N ARG A 589 -25.29 -2.53 6.78
CA ARG A 589 -26.09 -2.32 5.56
C ARG A 589 -26.32 -3.61 4.80
N LEU A 590 -25.27 -4.41 4.59
CA LEU A 590 -25.39 -5.74 3.97
C LEU A 590 -26.43 -6.60 4.70
N ARG A 591 -26.34 -6.64 6.04
CA ARG A 591 -27.28 -7.37 6.90
C ARG A 591 -28.71 -6.85 6.85
N ALA A 592 -28.92 -5.57 6.54
CA ALA A 592 -30.24 -4.97 6.37
C ALA A 592 -30.82 -5.15 4.95
N ARG A 593 -30.01 -5.63 4.00
CA ARG A 593 -30.39 -5.94 2.60
C ARG A 593 -30.53 -7.45 2.34
N SER A 594 -30.09 -8.27 3.29
CA SER A 594 -30.18 -9.75 3.29
C SER A 594 -31.47 -10.23 3.94
#